data_AF-A0A383B6X8-F1
#
_entry.id   AF-A0A383B6X8-F1
#
_cell.length_a   1.000
_cell.length_b   1.000
_cell.length_c   1.000
_cell.angle_alpha   90.00
_cell.angle_beta   90.00
_cell.angle_gamma   90.00
#
_symmetry.space_group_name_H-M   'P 1'
#
loop_
_entity.id
_entity.type
_entity.pdbx_description
1 polymer ?
#
loop_
_entity_poly.entity_id
_entity_poly.type
_entity_poly.pdbx_seq_one_letter_code
_entity_poly.pdbx_strand_id
1 'polypeptide(L)'
;MLHVIIGTRAQIIKMAPVMKELEKRGIDYNFIFLAQHKETMYEIMAQFGIKKPDIIIGDTGKDITNVKDMIFWSFRVIIYSFFKSKMIFRDDKHGVVLIHGDAPPLFLGALMAKRQGLKVAQVEAGLRSFNYFKPFPEEITRVFSA
;
A
#
# COMPACT_ATOMS: atom_id res chain seq x y z
N MET A 1 -2.00 -1.11 16.47
CA MET A 1 -1.71 0.17 15.77
C MET A 1 -2.43 0.17 14.42
N LEU A 2 -2.61 1.33 13.78
CA LEU A 2 -2.98 1.37 12.35
C LEU A 2 -1.72 1.39 11.49
N HIS A 3 -1.74 0.66 10.37
CA HIS A 3 -0.70 0.70 9.35
C HIS A 3 -1.33 1.07 8.02
N VAL A 4 -0.85 2.11 7.36
CA VAL A 4 -1.36 2.54 6.04
C VAL A 4 -0.34 2.13 5.00
N ILE A 5 -0.72 1.24 4.07
CA ILE A 5 0.15 0.80 2.98
C ILE A 5 -0.36 1.36 1.66
N ILE A 6 0.49 2.15 0.98
CA ILE A 6 0.17 2.78 -0.30
C ILE A 6 1.38 2.66 -1.23
N GLY A 7 1.19 2.47 -2.53
CA GLY A 7 2.27 2.43 -3.51
C GLY A 7 2.14 3.40 -4.67
N THR A 8 0.94 3.91 -4.99
CA THR A 8 0.71 4.75 -6.17
C THR A 8 0.21 6.15 -5.84
N ARG A 9 0.36 7.05 -6.82
CA ARG A 9 -0.18 8.41 -6.78
C ARG A 9 -1.70 8.42 -6.55
N ALA A 10 -2.44 7.61 -7.29
CA ALA A 10 -3.90 7.55 -7.19
C ALA A 10 -4.36 7.09 -5.79
N GLN A 11 -3.65 6.13 -5.20
CA GLN A 11 -3.93 5.70 -3.84
C GLN A 11 -3.67 6.81 -2.81
N ILE A 12 -2.58 7.60 -2.95
CA ILE A 12 -2.32 8.72 -2.04
C ILE A 12 -3.40 9.79 -2.13
N ILE A 13 -3.81 10.17 -3.34
CA ILE A 13 -4.87 11.18 -3.52
C ILE A 13 -6.16 10.75 -2.80
N LYS A 14 -6.54 9.47 -2.89
CA LYS A 14 -7.76 8.94 -2.27
C LYS A 14 -7.62 8.66 -0.77
N MET A 15 -6.43 8.29 -0.29
CA MET A 15 -6.18 8.00 1.12
C MET A 15 -5.77 9.21 1.94
N ALA A 16 -5.30 10.31 1.32
CA ALA A 16 -4.90 11.51 2.03
C ALA A 16 -5.99 12.08 2.95
N PRO A 17 -7.29 12.15 2.55
CA PRO A 17 -8.36 12.56 3.45
C PRO A 17 -8.52 11.63 4.66
N VAL A 18 -8.37 10.32 4.48
CA VAL A 18 -8.42 9.32 5.56
C VAL A 18 -7.28 9.54 6.54
N MET A 19 -6.05 9.68 6.02
CA MET A 19 -4.85 9.94 6.81
C MET A 19 -4.95 11.26 7.59
N LYS A 20 -5.50 12.31 6.96
CA LYS A 20 -5.75 13.59 7.62
C LYS A 20 -6.76 13.50 8.75
N GLU A 21 -7.82 12.72 8.56
CA GLU A 21 -8.80 12.50 9.62
C GLU A 21 -8.20 11.71 10.80
N LEU A 22 -7.30 10.76 10.54
CA LEU A 22 -6.54 10.07 11.59
C LEU A 22 -5.68 11.07 12.39
N GLU A 23 -4.93 11.95 11.70
CA GLU A 23 -4.12 13.00 12.32
C GLU A 23 -4.98 13.95 13.16
N LYS A 24 -6.11 14.42 12.62
CA LYS A 24 -7.05 15.31 13.31
C LYS A 24 -7.62 14.70 14.59
N ARG A 25 -7.85 13.39 14.60
CA ARG A 25 -8.32 12.63 15.78
C ARG A 25 -7.20 12.24 16.75
N GLY A 26 -5.95 12.56 16.44
CA GLY A 26 -4.80 12.15 17.25
C GLY A 26 -4.54 10.64 17.22
N ILE A 27 -5.01 9.93 16.18
CA ILE A 27 -4.79 8.49 16.03
C ILE A 27 -3.45 8.28 15.32
N ASP A 28 -2.48 7.72 16.03
CA ASP A 28 -1.19 7.38 15.43
C ASP A 28 -1.32 6.21 14.45
N TYR A 29 -0.58 6.30 13.34
CA TYR A 29 -0.54 5.29 12.30
C TYR A 29 0.85 5.21 11.68
N ASN A 30 1.26 4.00 11.31
CA ASN A 30 2.52 3.76 10.62
C ASN A 30 2.29 3.84 9.11
N PHE A 31 2.93 4.80 8.46
CA PHE A 31 2.77 5.02 7.03
C PHE A 31 3.89 4.32 6.24
N ILE A 32 3.50 3.29 5.48
CA ILE A 32 4.38 2.45 4.67
C ILE A 32 4.13 2.75 3.19
N PHE A 33 5.15 3.23 2.50
CA PHE A 33 5.08 3.57 1.08
C PHE A 33 5.85 2.55 0.23
N LEU A 34 5.19 1.94 -0.76
CA LEU A 34 5.77 0.91 -1.63
C LEU A 34 6.43 1.47 -2.92
N ALA A 35 6.71 2.77 -2.99
CA ALA A 35 7.57 3.41 -3.99
C ALA A 35 7.40 2.99 -5.47
N GLN A 36 6.16 2.83 -5.95
CA GLN A 36 5.93 2.51 -7.37
C GLN A 36 6.16 3.72 -8.29
N HIS A 37 5.87 4.92 -7.80
CA HIS A 37 6.07 6.20 -8.49
C HIS A 37 6.61 7.26 -7.53
N LYS A 38 7.74 7.89 -7.85
CA LYS A 38 8.46 8.76 -6.89
C LYS A 38 8.37 10.25 -7.20
N GLU A 39 8.46 10.64 -8.46
CA GLU A 39 8.80 12.03 -8.84
C GLU A 39 7.78 13.08 -8.34
N THR A 40 6.49 12.76 -8.36
CA THR A 40 5.43 13.70 -7.94
C THR A 40 4.88 13.40 -6.55
N MET A 41 5.39 12.38 -5.86
CA MET A 41 4.73 11.87 -4.67
C MET A 41 4.88 12.80 -3.46
N TYR A 42 6.09 13.30 -3.22
CA TYR A 42 6.35 14.20 -2.10
C TYR A 42 5.64 15.54 -2.26
N GLU A 43 5.50 16.02 -3.50
CA GLU A 43 4.73 17.22 -3.79
C GLU A 43 3.26 17.02 -3.43
N ILE A 44 2.66 15.89 -3.83
CA ILE A 44 1.28 15.56 -3.51
C ILE A 44 1.09 15.44 -2.00
N MET A 45 2.00 14.76 -1.30
CA MET A 45 1.96 14.66 0.16
C MET A 45 1.99 16.05 0.81
N ALA A 46 2.84 16.96 0.31
CA ALA A 46 2.93 18.34 0.79
C ALA A 46 1.65 19.13 0.49
N GLN A 47 1.06 19.00 -0.70
CA GLN A 47 -0.20 19.65 -1.08
C GLN A 47 -1.36 19.21 -0.19
N PHE A 48 -1.45 17.91 0.14
CA PHE A 48 -2.45 17.40 1.08
C PHE A 48 -2.05 17.59 2.55
N GLY A 49 -0.85 18.08 2.82
CA GLY A 49 -0.28 18.30 4.14
C GLY A 49 -0.06 17.02 4.97
N ILE A 50 -0.12 15.83 4.39
CA ILE A 50 0.05 14.57 5.14
C ILE A 50 1.51 14.33 5.50
N LYS A 51 1.75 13.59 6.59
CA LYS A 51 3.12 13.26 7.02
C LYS A 51 3.88 12.45 5.95
N LYS A 52 5.22 12.53 6.00
CA LYS A 52 6.10 11.69 5.17
C LYS A 52 5.99 10.21 5.57
N PRO A 53 6.29 9.26 4.67
CA PRO A 53 6.32 7.84 5.01
C PRO A 53 7.29 7.56 6.15
N ASP A 54 6.85 6.74 7.11
CA ASP A 54 7.72 6.18 8.15
C ASP A 54 8.68 5.15 7.55
N ILE A 55 8.21 4.39 6.56
CA ILE A 55 8.96 3.32 5.90
C ILE A 55 8.72 3.39 4.39
N ILE A 56 9.80 3.27 3.62
CA ILE A 56 9.76 3.18 2.17
C ILE A 56 10.33 1.82 1.76
N ILE A 57 9.59 1.07 0.95
CA ILE A 57 9.98 -0.27 0.46
C ILE A 57 9.91 -0.28 -1.06
N GLY A 58 10.86 -0.94 -1.71
CA GLY A 58 10.80 -1.16 -3.15
C GLY A 58 11.27 0.02 -3.99
N ASP A 59 11.96 1.02 -3.41
CA ASP A 59 12.56 2.11 -4.19
C ASP A 59 13.62 1.54 -5.15
N THR A 60 13.32 1.63 -6.44
CA THR A 60 14.19 1.22 -7.56
C THR A 60 14.85 2.42 -8.23
N GLY A 61 14.58 3.65 -7.77
CA GLY A 61 15.07 4.88 -8.39
C GLY A 61 14.48 5.19 -9.78
N LYS A 62 13.51 4.40 -10.25
CA LYS A 62 12.79 4.58 -11.52
C LYS A 62 11.32 4.21 -11.34
N ASP A 63 10.46 4.92 -12.06
CA ASP A 63 9.04 4.61 -12.11
C ASP A 63 8.78 3.26 -12.78
N ILE A 64 7.82 2.52 -12.23
CA ILE A 64 7.47 1.18 -12.70
C ILE A 64 6.40 1.32 -13.78
N THR A 65 6.81 1.18 -15.03
CA THR A 65 5.93 1.40 -16.20
C THR A 65 5.54 0.11 -16.90
N ASN A 66 6.37 -0.95 -16.81
CA ASN A 66 6.16 -2.20 -17.53
C ASN A 66 5.89 -3.39 -16.59
N VAL A 67 5.22 -4.43 -17.12
CA VAL A 67 4.88 -5.65 -16.38
C VAL A 67 6.11 -6.35 -15.79
N LYS A 68 7.24 -6.37 -16.52
CA LYS A 68 8.49 -6.96 -16.04
C LYS A 68 9.02 -6.23 -14.79
N ASP A 69 8.99 -4.91 -14.81
CA ASP A 69 9.44 -4.08 -13.69
C ASP A 69 8.51 -4.27 -12.48
N MET A 70 7.20 -4.34 -12.73
CA MET A 70 6.20 -4.63 -11.70
C MET A 70 6.43 -5.98 -11.03
N ILE A 71 6.75 -7.03 -11.79
CA ILE A 71 7.07 -8.35 -11.25
C ILE A 71 8.34 -8.27 -10.38
N PHE A 72 9.42 -7.69 -10.91
CA PHE A 72 10.68 -7.59 -10.18
C PHE A 72 10.56 -6.77 -8.89
N TRP A 73 9.84 -5.65 -8.95
CA TRP A 73 9.50 -4.84 -7.79
C TRP A 73 8.67 -5.62 -6.78
N SER A 74 7.64 -6.36 -7.23
CA SER A 74 6.79 -7.18 -6.35
C SER A 74 7.63 -8.21 -5.59
N PHE A 75 8.53 -8.92 -6.29
CA PHE A 75 9.45 -9.86 -5.66
C PHE A 75 10.36 -9.19 -4.62
N ARG A 76 10.90 -8.00 -4.94
CA ARG A 76 11.73 -7.23 -4.01
C ARG A 76 10.96 -6.85 -2.74
N VAL A 77 9.72 -6.36 -2.89
CA VAL A 77 8.84 -6.02 -1.74
C VAL A 77 8.55 -7.25 -0.90
N ILE A 78 8.23 -8.39 -1.52
CA ILE A 78 7.95 -9.65 -0.82
C ILE A 78 9.17 -10.13 -0.03
N ILE A 79 10.35 -10.19 -0.66
CA ILE A 79 11.58 -10.64 -0.01
C ILE A 79 11.94 -9.71 1.15
N TYR A 80 11.89 -8.39 0.93
CA TYR A 80 12.17 -7.42 1.98
C TYR A 80 11.20 -7.57 3.15
N SER A 81 9.90 -7.67 2.86
CA SER A 81 8.88 -7.89 3.89
C SER A 81 9.07 -9.21 4.63
N PHE A 82 9.55 -10.26 3.94
CA PHE A 82 9.84 -11.55 4.55
C PHE A 82 10.86 -11.42 5.68
N PHE A 83 12.00 -10.76 5.41
CA PHE A 83 13.09 -10.63 6.38
C PHE A 83 12.92 -9.49 7.38
N LYS A 84 12.11 -8.48 7.07
CA LYS A 84 12.00 -7.24 7.87
C LYS A 84 10.59 -6.97 8.42
N SER A 85 9.68 -7.95 8.45
CA SER A 85 8.30 -7.71 8.91
C SER A 85 8.19 -7.08 10.30
N LYS A 86 9.00 -7.54 11.27
CA LYS A 86 9.01 -6.95 12.62
C LYS A 86 9.36 -5.47 12.62
N MET A 87 10.30 -5.06 11.77
CA MET A 87 10.65 -3.63 11.63
C MET A 87 9.54 -2.87 10.90
N ILE A 88 8.98 -3.46 9.83
CA ILE A 88 7.92 -2.84 9.03
C ILE A 88 6.68 -2.56 9.87
N PHE A 89 6.27 -3.54 10.67
CA PHE A 89 5.07 -3.46 11.50
C PHE A 89 5.35 -3.11 12.97
N ARG A 90 6.59 -2.71 13.32
CA ARG A 90 6.99 -2.36 14.69
C ARG A 90 6.65 -3.44 15.74
N ASP A 91 6.83 -4.71 15.35
CA ASP A 91 6.47 -5.92 16.09
C ASP A 91 4.99 -5.99 16.54
N ASP A 92 4.10 -5.22 15.88
CA ASP A 92 2.67 -5.27 16.13
C ASP A 92 2.10 -6.66 15.77
N LYS A 93 1.21 -7.16 16.63
CA LYS A 93 0.49 -8.43 16.50
C LYS A 93 -1.03 -8.27 16.48
N HIS A 94 -1.54 -7.08 16.78
CA HIS A 94 -2.98 -6.80 16.94
C HIS A 94 -3.45 -5.60 16.11
N GLY A 95 -2.56 -5.01 15.32
CA GLY A 95 -2.85 -3.91 14.43
C GLY A 95 -3.77 -4.24 13.27
N VAL A 96 -4.19 -3.16 12.61
CA VAL A 96 -5.02 -3.19 11.40
C VAL A 96 -4.24 -2.50 10.28
N VAL A 97 -4.17 -3.16 9.14
CA VAL A 97 -3.53 -2.64 7.93
C VAL A 97 -4.60 -2.10 6.99
N LEU A 98 -4.56 -0.80 6.75
CA LEU A 98 -5.34 -0.09 5.76
C LEU A 98 -4.65 -0.18 4.40
N ILE A 99 -5.34 -0.76 3.44
CA ILE A 99 -4.93 -0.87 2.03
C ILE A 99 -6.02 -0.29 1.14
N HIS A 100 -5.69 0.10 -0.10
CA HIS A 100 -6.62 0.86 -0.94
C HIS A 100 -6.70 0.35 -2.39
N GLY A 101 -7.93 0.22 -2.89
CA GLY A 101 -8.25 0.10 -4.31
C GLY A 101 -8.00 -1.30 -4.88
N ASP A 102 -7.31 -1.35 -6.02
CA ASP A 102 -7.16 -2.53 -6.90
C ASP A 102 -5.78 -2.63 -7.59
N ALA A 103 -4.87 -1.71 -7.28
CA ALA A 103 -3.52 -1.71 -7.85
C ALA A 103 -2.62 -2.77 -7.17
N PRO A 104 -1.52 -3.22 -7.79
CA PRO A 104 -0.59 -4.21 -7.21
C PRO A 104 -0.14 -3.98 -5.75
N PRO A 105 0.08 -2.72 -5.27
CA PRO A 105 0.36 -2.45 -3.86
C PRO A 105 -0.71 -2.97 -2.88
N LEU A 106 -1.98 -3.06 -3.31
CA LEU A 106 -3.08 -3.62 -2.52
C LEU A 106 -2.78 -5.09 -2.17
N PHE A 107 -2.49 -5.89 -3.19
CA PHE A 107 -2.20 -7.32 -3.01
C PHE A 107 -0.97 -7.53 -2.13
N LEU A 108 0.09 -6.77 -2.39
CA LEU A 108 1.32 -6.85 -1.58
C LEU A 108 1.04 -6.45 -0.13
N GLY A 109 0.34 -5.35 0.12
CA GLY A 109 -0.03 -4.92 1.46
C GLY A 109 -0.86 -5.97 2.21
N ALA A 110 -1.85 -6.57 1.55
CA ALA A 110 -2.66 -7.65 2.11
C ALA A 110 -1.81 -8.88 2.46
N LEU A 111 -0.91 -9.29 1.57
CA LEU A 111 0.00 -10.42 1.78
C LEU A 111 0.93 -10.18 2.98
N MET A 112 1.54 -8.99 3.05
CA MET A 112 2.43 -8.58 4.14
C MET A 112 1.71 -8.62 5.49
N ALA A 113 0.48 -8.10 5.53
CA ALA A 113 -0.35 -8.05 6.73
C ALA A 113 -0.79 -9.46 7.20
N LYS A 114 -1.36 -10.26 6.29
CA LYS A 114 -1.83 -11.62 6.58
C LYS A 114 -0.68 -12.49 7.10
N ARG A 115 0.54 -12.35 6.55
CA ARG A 115 1.72 -13.09 7.03
C ARG A 115 2.14 -12.73 8.45
N GLN A 116 1.94 -11.48 8.87
CA GLN A 116 2.22 -11.01 10.23
C GLN A 116 1.06 -11.32 11.21
N GLY A 117 -0.06 -11.88 10.72
CA GLY A 117 -1.26 -12.13 11.53
C GLY A 117 -2.08 -10.88 11.83
N LEU A 118 -1.87 -9.80 11.08
CA LEU A 118 -2.59 -8.54 11.25
C LEU A 118 -3.93 -8.54 10.51
N LYS A 119 -4.89 -7.79 11.05
CA LYS A 119 -6.18 -7.57 10.36
C LYS A 119 -5.98 -6.68 9.15
N VAL A 120 -6.76 -6.89 8.10
CA VAL A 120 -6.73 -6.08 6.88
C VAL A 120 -8.07 -5.37 6.72
N ALA A 121 -8.02 -4.08 6.44
CA ALA A 121 -9.19 -3.30 6.04
C ALA A 121 -8.91 -2.64 4.69
N GLN A 122 -9.70 -3.04 3.69
CA GLN A 122 -9.59 -2.54 2.33
C GLN A 122 -10.54 -1.36 2.14
N VAL A 123 -9.95 -0.19 1.88
CA VAL A 123 -10.68 1.01 1.44
C VAL A 123 -10.97 0.86 -0.06
N GLU A 124 -12.18 1.25 -0.48
CA GLU A 124 -12.70 1.03 -1.84
C GLU A 124 -12.86 -0.47 -2.19
N ALA A 125 -13.36 -1.27 -1.24
CA ALA A 125 -13.64 -2.69 -1.46
C ALA A 125 -14.92 -2.94 -2.28
N GLY A 126 -14.98 -4.10 -2.94
CA GLY A 126 -16.22 -4.66 -3.50
C GLY A 126 -16.51 -4.36 -4.98
N LEU A 127 -15.73 -3.51 -5.65
CA LEU A 127 -15.89 -3.29 -7.10
C LEU A 127 -15.55 -4.57 -7.87
N ARG A 128 -16.35 -4.96 -8.86
CA ARG A 128 -16.14 -6.17 -9.67
C ARG A 128 -16.53 -5.93 -11.13
N SER A 129 -15.71 -6.42 -12.05
CA SER A 129 -16.08 -6.59 -13.46
C SER A 129 -16.50 -8.02 -13.78
N PHE A 130 -16.15 -8.98 -12.92
CA PHE A 130 -16.31 -10.42 -13.14
C PHE A 130 -15.58 -10.94 -14.39
N ASN A 131 -14.62 -10.16 -14.91
CA ASN A 131 -13.75 -10.55 -16.01
C ASN A 131 -12.28 -10.40 -15.60
N TYR A 132 -11.62 -11.52 -15.35
CA TYR A 132 -10.23 -11.56 -14.87
C TYR A 132 -9.22 -10.86 -15.78
N PHE A 133 -9.53 -10.71 -17.07
CA PHE A 133 -8.64 -10.08 -18.06
C PHE A 133 -9.05 -8.65 -18.39
N LYS A 134 -10.12 -8.12 -17.79
CA LYS A 134 -10.59 -6.76 -18.04
C LYS A 134 -11.31 -6.16 -16.83
N PRO A 135 -10.77 -5.12 -16.19
CA PRO A 135 -9.42 -4.54 -16.36
C PRO A 135 -8.31 -5.48 -15.82
N PHE A 136 -7.13 -5.47 -16.47
CA PHE A 136 -5.99 -6.31 -16.11
C PHE A 136 -4.78 -5.47 -15.69
N PRO A 137 -4.16 -5.73 -14.52
CA PRO A 137 -4.38 -6.86 -13.59
C PRO A 137 -5.34 -6.56 -12.41
N GLU A 138 -6.15 -5.51 -12.48
CA GLU A 138 -6.91 -4.97 -11.35
C GLU A 138 -7.99 -5.94 -10.85
N GLU A 139 -8.75 -6.59 -11.74
CA GLU A 139 -9.80 -7.52 -11.31
C GLU A 139 -9.22 -8.73 -10.56
N ILE A 140 -8.06 -9.23 -11.01
CA ILE A 140 -7.31 -10.29 -10.33
C ILE A 140 -6.90 -9.82 -8.93
N THR A 141 -6.33 -8.62 -8.84
CA THR A 141 -5.87 -8.04 -7.58
C THR A 141 -7.01 -7.93 -6.57
N ARG A 142 -8.20 -7.49 -7.01
CA ARG A 142 -9.40 -7.37 -6.18
C ARG A 142 -9.93 -8.69 -5.63
N VAL A 143 -9.75 -9.79 -6.37
CA VAL A 143 -10.19 -11.13 -5.95
C VAL A 143 -9.22 -11.72 -4.92
N PHE A 144 -7.92 -11.58 -5.14
CA PHE A 144 -6.91 -12.12 -4.22
C PHE A 144 -6.71 -11.31 -2.94
N SER A 145 -7.11 -10.04 -2.94
CA SER A 145 -7.00 -9.15 -1.77
C SER A 145 -8.20 -9.20 -0.83
N ALA A 146 -9.35 -9.70 -1.30
CA ALA A 146 -10.54 -9.92 -0.48
C ALA A 146 -10.33 -11.03 0.57
#